data_AF-A0A7Y5QFH4-F1
#
_entry.id   AF-A0A7Y5QFH4-F1
#
_cell.length_a   1.000
_cell.length_b   1.000
_cell.length_c   1.000
_cell.angle_alpha   90.00
_cell.angle_beta   90.00
_cell.angle_gamma   90.00
#
_symmetry.space_group_name_H-M   'P 1'
#
loop_
_entity.id
_entity.type
_entity.pdbx_description
1 polymer ?
#
loop_
_entity_poly.entity_id
_entity_poly.type
_entity_poly.pdbx_seq_one_letter_code
_entity_poly.pdbx_strand_id
1 'polypeptide(L)'
;PALVELGRTQFTLCAACHGADARGLPNLGKDLVISDFIYSQTDEQLVQFIITGRPIWDPLNTTGIDMPGKGGNPAMTTEEIQAIVAYIRTLAAQNAGS
;
A
#
# COMPACT_ATOMS: atom_id res chain seq x y z
N PRO A 1 -1.68 -17.26 -4.75
CA PRO A 1 -2.15 -17.83 -3.46
C PRO A 1 -3.47 -17.17 -3.02
N ALA A 2 -4.32 -17.84 -2.23
CA ALA A 2 -5.63 -17.30 -1.82
C ALA A 2 -5.52 -15.94 -1.11
N LEU A 3 -4.49 -15.75 -0.27
CA LEU A 3 -4.23 -14.49 0.42
C LEU A 3 -3.91 -13.33 -0.55
N VAL A 4 -3.13 -13.60 -1.61
CA VAL A 4 -2.81 -12.61 -2.65
C VAL A 4 -4.07 -12.21 -3.44
N GLU A 5 -4.98 -13.15 -3.68
CA GLU A 5 -6.21 -12.89 -4.41
C GLU A 5 -7.22 -12.06 -3.59
N LEU A 6 -7.31 -12.33 -2.29
CA LEU A 6 -8.03 -11.46 -1.36
C LEU A 6 -7.40 -10.06 -1.34
N GLY A 7 -6.07 -9.98 -1.27
CA GLY A 7 -5.33 -8.73 -1.32
C GLY A 7 -5.59 -7.91 -2.56
N ARG A 8 -5.59 -8.55 -3.73
CA ARG A 8 -5.92 -7.94 -5.02
C ARG A 8 -7.35 -7.36 -5.03
N THR A 9 -8.30 -8.06 -4.41
CA THR A 9 -9.69 -7.60 -4.29
C THR A 9 -9.79 -6.37 -3.40
N GLN A 10 -9.13 -6.40 -2.23
CA GLN A 10 -9.15 -5.30 -1.27
C GLN A 10 -8.34 -4.07 -1.73
N PHE A 11 -7.31 -4.28 -2.57
CA PHE A 11 -6.49 -3.22 -3.14
C PHE A 11 -7.28 -2.24 -4.02
N THR A 12 -8.49 -2.58 -4.45
CA THR A 12 -9.37 -1.67 -5.22
C THR A 12 -9.57 -0.32 -4.55
N LEU A 13 -9.65 -0.29 -3.21
CA LEU A 13 -9.69 0.96 -2.43
C LEU A 13 -8.39 1.76 -2.55
N CYS A 14 -7.24 1.08 -2.47
CA CYS A 14 -5.92 1.69 -2.54
C CYS A 14 -5.59 2.22 -3.94
N ALA A 15 -6.10 1.55 -4.98
CA ALA A 15 -5.90 1.90 -6.38
C ALA A 15 -6.45 3.27 -6.76
N ALA A 16 -7.44 3.80 -6.00
CA ALA A 16 -7.96 5.14 -6.21
C ALA A 16 -6.88 6.24 -6.10
N CYS A 17 -5.87 6.02 -5.25
CA CYS A 17 -4.75 6.94 -5.08
C CYS A 17 -3.45 6.41 -5.70
N HIS A 18 -3.19 5.10 -5.57
CA HIS A 18 -1.95 4.47 -6.01
C HIS A 18 -2.00 3.92 -7.44
N GLY A 19 -3.10 4.13 -8.17
CA GLY A 19 -3.28 3.64 -9.53
C GLY A 19 -3.70 2.17 -9.59
N ALA A 20 -4.38 1.79 -10.68
CA ALA A 20 -4.84 0.41 -10.89
C ALA A 20 -3.69 -0.60 -11.05
N ASP A 21 -2.54 -0.13 -11.53
CA ASP A 21 -1.29 -0.88 -11.68
C ASP A 21 -0.32 -0.68 -10.50
N ALA A 22 -0.77 0.02 -9.45
CA ALA A 22 0.02 0.37 -8.27
C ALA A 22 1.27 1.25 -8.54
N ARG A 23 1.37 1.88 -9.72
CA ARG A 23 2.50 2.76 -10.11
C ARG A 23 2.39 4.19 -9.59
N GLY A 24 1.36 4.47 -8.81
CA GLY A 24 1.07 5.81 -8.32
C GLY A 24 0.31 6.66 -9.34
N LEU A 25 -0.11 7.83 -8.88
CA LEU A 25 -0.75 8.85 -9.70
C LEU A 25 -0.04 10.19 -9.46
N PRO A 26 0.17 11.01 -10.51
CA PRO A 26 0.82 12.30 -10.35
C PRO A 26 0.12 13.15 -9.30
N ASN A 27 0.90 13.70 -8.37
CA ASN A 27 0.40 14.54 -7.28
C ASN A 27 -0.70 13.87 -6.43
N LEU A 28 -0.67 12.54 -6.27
CA LEU A 28 -1.61 11.82 -5.40
C LEU A 28 -0.92 10.67 -4.64
N GLY A 29 -0.90 9.45 -5.18
CA GLY A 29 -0.28 8.29 -4.54
C GLY A 29 1.10 7.97 -5.12
N LYS A 30 1.97 7.38 -4.29
CA LYS A 30 3.30 6.91 -4.67
C LYS A 30 3.24 5.57 -5.43
N ASP A 31 4.27 5.30 -6.23
CA ASP A 31 4.55 3.97 -6.79
C ASP A 31 4.80 2.98 -5.63
N LEU A 32 4.12 1.83 -5.68
CA LEU A 32 4.24 0.73 -4.71
C LEU A 32 5.02 -0.46 -5.28
N VAL A 33 5.27 -0.46 -6.58
CA VAL A 33 5.94 -1.52 -7.35
C VAL A 33 7.45 -1.33 -7.33
N ILE A 34 7.94 -0.13 -7.60
CA ILE A 34 9.36 0.25 -7.48
C ILE A 34 9.47 1.25 -6.33
N SER A 35 9.47 0.72 -5.12
CA SER A 35 9.40 1.53 -3.91
C SER A 35 10.39 1.05 -2.87
N ASP A 36 11.45 1.83 -2.64
CA ASP A 36 12.45 1.55 -1.60
C ASP A 36 11.80 1.40 -0.23
N PHE A 37 10.74 2.17 0.05
CA PHE A 37 9.97 2.06 1.29
C PHE A 37 9.31 0.70 1.43
N ILE A 38 8.72 0.15 0.36
CA ILE A 38 8.14 -1.20 0.42
C ILE A 38 9.25 -2.22 0.62
N TYR A 39 10.37 -2.11 -0.10
CA TYR A 39 11.49 -3.06 0.01
C TYR A 39 12.17 -3.06 1.38
N SER A 40 12.28 -1.90 2.02
CA SER A 40 13.03 -1.75 3.28
C SER A 40 12.25 -2.16 4.53
N GLN A 41 10.93 -2.36 4.43
CA GLN A 41 10.06 -2.65 5.58
C GLN A 41 9.73 -4.14 5.64
N THR A 42 9.50 -4.67 6.84
CA THR A 42 8.87 -5.99 7.02
C THR A 42 7.38 -5.93 6.73
N ASP A 43 6.75 -7.09 6.57
CA ASP A 43 5.30 -7.16 6.33
C ASP A 43 4.52 -6.61 7.53
N GLU A 44 4.97 -6.85 8.76
CA GLU A 44 4.35 -6.30 9.97
C GLU A 44 4.44 -4.77 10.01
N GLN A 45 5.58 -4.20 9.60
CA GLN A 45 5.76 -2.76 9.50
C GLN A 45 4.84 -2.14 8.46
N LEU A 46 4.66 -2.79 7.31
CA LEU A 46 3.71 -2.35 6.28
C LEU A 46 2.26 -2.46 6.74
N VAL A 47 1.89 -3.54 7.44
CA VAL A 47 0.55 -3.69 8.03
C VAL A 47 0.27 -2.56 9.00
N GLN A 48 1.18 -2.27 9.93
CA GLN A 48 1.01 -1.16 10.87
C GLN A 48 0.96 0.19 10.17
N PHE A 49 1.80 0.40 9.16
CA PHE A 49 1.78 1.60 8.36
C PHE A 49 0.44 1.80 7.64
N ILE A 50 -0.15 0.75 7.06
CA ILE A 50 -1.48 0.83 6.44
C ILE A 50 -2.57 1.09 7.49
N ILE A 51 -2.49 0.47 8.66
CA ILE A 51 -3.47 0.70 9.74
C ILE A 51 -3.48 2.17 10.17
N THR A 52 -2.30 2.76 10.39
CA THR A 52 -2.17 4.14 10.90
C THR A 52 -2.31 5.18 9.79
N GLY A 53 -1.82 4.87 8.59
CA GLY A 53 -1.65 5.84 7.51
C GLY A 53 -0.47 6.78 7.76
N ARG A 54 -0.37 7.84 6.94
CA ARG A 54 0.60 8.92 7.10
C ARG A 54 -0.09 10.27 6.88
N PRO A 55 -0.28 11.07 7.95
CA PRO A 55 -0.99 12.32 7.82
C PRO A 55 -0.17 13.43 7.14
N ILE A 56 -0.82 14.52 6.73
CA ILE A 56 -0.15 15.66 6.07
C ILE A 56 0.93 16.34 6.93
N TRP A 57 0.81 16.27 8.25
CA TRP A 57 1.75 16.91 9.18
C TRP A 57 2.90 16.00 9.60
N ASP A 58 2.92 14.74 9.14
CA ASP A 58 4.04 13.84 9.41
C ASP A 58 5.30 14.37 8.68
N PRO A 59 6.43 14.54 9.38
CA PRO A 59 7.66 15.08 8.76
C PRO A 59 8.22 14.20 7.64
N LEU A 60 7.83 12.92 7.58
CA LEU A 60 8.21 11.99 6.50
C LEU A 60 7.17 11.94 5.38
N ASN A 61 6.11 12.75 5.43
CA ASN A 61 5.17 12.88 4.31
C ASN A 61 5.84 13.68 3.18
N THR A 62 6.14 13.01 2.08
CA THR A 62 6.80 13.62 0.91
C THR A 62 5.82 13.99 -0.21
N THR A 63 4.53 13.68 -0.07
CA THR A 63 3.49 14.05 -1.05
C THR A 63 2.75 15.31 -0.67
N GLY A 64 2.73 15.67 0.61
CA GLY A 64 1.85 16.72 1.15
C GLY A 64 0.37 16.33 1.15
N ILE A 65 0.07 15.04 0.96
CA ILE A 65 -1.29 14.49 0.86
C ILE A 65 -1.48 13.48 1.97
N ASP A 66 -2.66 13.52 2.59
CA ASP A 66 -3.05 12.58 3.63
C ASP A 66 -3.16 11.17 3.05
N MET A 67 -2.40 10.23 3.59
CA MET A 67 -2.66 8.81 3.40
C MET A 67 -3.47 8.33 4.61
N PRO A 68 -4.81 8.25 4.52
CA PRO A 68 -5.62 7.88 5.67
C PRO A 68 -5.36 6.43 6.08
N GLY A 69 -5.38 6.19 7.39
CA GLY A 69 -5.35 4.84 7.94
C GLY A 69 -6.43 3.95 7.32
N LYS A 70 -6.06 2.70 7.05
CA LYS A 70 -6.87 1.68 6.36
C LYS A 70 -7.46 2.14 5.02
N GLY A 71 -6.79 3.06 4.33
CA GLY A 71 -7.30 3.66 3.08
C GLY A 71 -8.62 4.41 3.27
N GLY A 72 -8.92 4.88 4.48
CA GLY A 72 -10.18 5.54 4.82
C GLY A 72 -11.33 4.59 5.16
N ASN A 73 -11.10 3.27 5.18
CA ASN A 73 -12.11 2.29 5.59
C ASN A 73 -11.85 1.78 7.02
N PRO A 74 -12.53 2.30 8.06
CA PRO A 74 -12.30 1.87 9.44
C PRO A 74 -12.66 0.40 9.69
N ALA A 75 -13.55 -0.18 8.88
CA ALA A 75 -14.02 -1.56 9.00
C ALA A 75 -13.03 -2.59 8.44
N MET A 76 -12.00 -2.17 7.69
CA MET A 76 -11.01 -3.09 7.14
C MET A 76 -10.28 -3.84 8.26
N THR A 77 -10.22 -5.17 8.15
CA THR A 77 -9.62 -6.02 9.18
C THR A 77 -8.11 -6.13 9.02
N THR A 78 -7.42 -6.58 10.07
CA THR A 78 -5.96 -6.81 10.00
C THR A 78 -5.61 -7.87 8.96
N GLU A 79 -6.45 -8.90 8.83
CA GLU A 79 -6.28 -9.99 7.85
C GLU A 79 -6.41 -9.47 6.41
N GLU A 80 -7.35 -8.55 6.15
CA GLU A 80 -7.49 -7.90 4.84
C GLU A 80 -6.27 -7.03 4.53
N ILE A 81 -5.71 -6.33 5.52
CA ILE A 81 -4.50 -5.53 5.35
C ILE A 81 -3.28 -6.43 5.10
N GLN A 82 -3.15 -7.54 5.82
CA GLN A 82 -2.12 -8.55 5.54
C GLN A 82 -2.24 -9.10 4.12
N ALA A 83 -3.47 -9.33 3.65
CA ALA A 83 -3.73 -9.74 2.28
C ALA A 83 -3.26 -8.69 1.26
N ILE A 84 -3.56 -7.40 1.51
CA ILE A 84 -3.08 -6.28 0.68
C ILE A 84 -1.54 -6.25 0.64
N VAL A 85 -0.87 -6.38 1.79
CA VAL A 85 0.60 -6.42 1.84
C VAL A 85 1.14 -7.59 1.01
N ALA A 86 0.57 -8.79 1.17
CA ALA A 86 0.95 -9.95 0.37
C ALA A 86 0.80 -9.70 -1.14
N TYR A 87 -0.28 -9.01 -1.55
CA TYR A 87 -0.47 -8.62 -2.95
C TYR A 87 0.58 -7.61 -3.42
N ILE A 88 0.84 -6.53 -2.68
CA ILE A 88 1.87 -5.52 -3.00
C ILE A 88 3.25 -6.17 -3.16
N ARG A 89 3.60 -7.14 -2.30
CA ARG A 89 4.84 -7.91 -2.42
C ARG A 89 4.97 -8.65 -3.74
N THR A 90 3.87 -9.20 -4.25
CA THR A 90 3.92 -9.86 -5.57
C THR A 90 4.22 -8.86 -6.69
N LEU A 91 3.73 -7.62 -6.60
CA LEU A 91 3.98 -6.59 -7.61
C LEU A 91 5.45 -6.13 -7.59
N ALA A 92 5.99 -5.91 -6.39
CA ALA A 92 7.39 -5.54 -6.21
C ALA A 92 8.33 -6.65 -6.70
N ALA A 93 8.07 -7.91 -6.32
CA ALA A 93 8.89 -9.05 -6.74
C ALA A 93 8.91 -9.27 -8.26
N GLN A 94 7.81 -9.00 -8.97
CA GLN A 94 7.75 -9.10 -10.44
C GLN A 94 8.69 -8.12 -11.15
N ASN A 95 9.09 -7.02 -10.48
CA ASN A 95 9.97 -6.01 -11.03
C ASN A 95 11.43 -6.16 -10.60
N ALA A 96 11.70 -6.88 -9.51
CA ALA A 96 13.05 -7.20 -9.05
C ALA A 96 13.79 -8.20 -9.97
N GLY A 97 13.08 -8.82 -10.93
CA GLY A 97 13.64 -9.74 -11.92
C GLY A 97 13.71 -9.18 -13.35
N SER A 98 13.53 -7.87 -13.54
CA SER A 98 13.62 -7.17 -14.82
C SER A 98 14.97 -6.49 -15.02
#